data_AF-A0AA42Z076-F1
#
_entry.id   AF-A0AA42Z076-F1
#
_cell.length_a   1.000
_cell.length_b   1.000
_cell.length_c   1.000
_cell.angle_alpha   90.00
_cell.angle_beta   90.00
_cell.angle_gamma   90.00
#
_symmetry.space_group_name_H-M   'P 1'
#
loop_
_entity.id
_entity.type
_entity.pdbx_description
1 polymer ?
#
loop_
_entity_poly.entity_id
_entity_poly.type
_entity_poly.pdbx_seq_one_letter_code
_entity_poly.pdbx_strand_id
1 'polypeptide(L)'
;MQPKPGEGPPPWLQRAGNFRALVHATTEDRTEFALVEVQGAGDPGYLATSKMLSEVGLCLLFDHEALPRRAGVLTPATALGPTLRRRLAEAEGGNFMQFRVMHA
;
A
#
# COMPACT_ATOMS: atom_id res chain seq x y z
N MET A 1 -25.05 10.24 -4.89
CA MET A 1 -24.35 11.36 -5.55
C MET A 1 -22.87 11.20 -5.30
N GLN A 2 -22.03 11.32 -6.34
CA GLN A 2 -20.58 11.35 -6.19
C GLN A 2 -20.13 12.78 -5.82
N PRO A 3 -19.06 12.95 -5.03
CA PRO A 3 -18.54 14.28 -4.67
C PRO A 3 -18.04 15.02 -5.91
N LYS A 4 -18.02 16.36 -5.87
CA LYS A 4 -17.43 17.13 -6.97
C LYS A 4 -15.92 16.87 -7.04
N PRO A 5 -15.30 17.07 -8.22
CA PRO A 5 -13.84 17.04 -8.33
C PRO A 5 -13.19 17.92 -7.27
N GLY A 6 -12.26 17.35 -6.48
CA GLY A 6 -11.54 18.06 -5.42
C GLY A 6 -12.18 18.02 -4.02
N GLU A 7 -13.46 17.66 -3.88
CA GLU A 7 -14.11 17.59 -2.55
C GLU A 7 -13.79 16.29 -1.81
N GLY A 8 -13.50 15.21 -2.54
CA GLY A 8 -13.30 13.87 -1.97
C GLY A 8 -14.57 13.29 -1.32
N PRO A 9 -14.54 12.02 -0.88
CA PRO A 9 -15.68 11.44 -0.19
C PRO A 9 -15.89 12.09 1.18
N PRO A 10 -17.11 12.16 1.72
CA PRO A 10 -17.36 12.72 3.04
C PRO A 10 -16.63 11.92 4.14
N PRO A 11 -16.27 12.51 5.29
CA PRO A 11 -15.41 11.88 6.29
C PRO A 11 -15.92 10.53 6.83
N TRP A 12 -17.24 10.34 6.91
CA TRP A 12 -17.80 9.05 7.34
C TRP A 12 -17.54 7.95 6.30
N LEU A 13 -17.63 8.26 5.01
CA LEU A 13 -17.39 7.33 3.91
C LEU A 13 -15.90 7.02 3.81
N GLN A 14 -15.05 8.04 4.02
CA GLN A 14 -13.61 7.85 4.14
C GLN A 14 -13.25 6.79 5.20
N ARG A 15 -13.87 6.84 6.38
CA ARG A 15 -13.60 5.91 7.49
C ARG A 15 -14.23 4.53 7.29
N ALA A 16 -15.45 4.48 6.75
CA ALA A 16 -16.18 3.22 6.57
C ALA A 16 -15.74 2.42 5.33
N GLY A 17 -15.05 3.07 4.39
CA GLY A 17 -14.54 2.43 3.17
C GLY A 17 -13.50 1.35 3.45
N ASN A 18 -13.28 0.52 2.44
CA ASN A 18 -12.20 -0.45 2.38
C ASN A 18 -11.91 -0.77 0.91
N PHE A 19 -10.82 -1.48 0.67
CA PHE A 19 -10.48 -1.98 -0.66
C PHE A 19 -9.89 -3.38 -0.60
N ARG A 20 -10.05 -4.09 -1.72
CA ARG A 20 -9.40 -5.37 -1.99
C ARG A 20 -8.90 -5.36 -3.42
N ALA A 21 -7.62 -5.66 -3.60
CA ALA A 21 -6.97 -5.78 -4.89
C ALA A 21 -6.34 -7.17 -5.02
N LEU A 22 -6.53 -7.81 -6.17
CA LEU A 22 -5.80 -9.02 -6.55
C LEU A 22 -4.73 -8.61 -7.55
N VAL A 23 -3.47 -8.85 -7.19
CA VAL A 23 -2.31 -8.63 -8.04
C VAL A 23 -1.91 -9.97 -8.61
N HIS A 24 -1.98 -10.08 -9.93
CA HIS A 24 -1.48 -11.23 -10.68
C HIS A 24 -0.23 -10.78 -11.44
N ALA A 25 0.88 -11.44 -11.18
CA ALA A 25 2.14 -11.27 -11.90
C ALA A 25 2.50 -12.59 -12.59
N THR A 26 3.05 -12.52 -13.79
CA THR A 26 3.51 -13.68 -14.55
C THR A 26 4.79 -13.29 -15.27
N THR A 27 5.75 -14.21 -15.36
CA THR A 27 6.95 -14.01 -16.18
C THR A 27 6.59 -13.95 -17.67
N GLU A 28 7.45 -13.34 -18.48
CA GLU A 28 7.21 -13.18 -19.92
C GLU A 28 7.05 -14.54 -20.64
N ASP A 29 7.83 -15.53 -20.22
CA ASP A 29 7.79 -16.92 -20.71
C ASP A 29 6.66 -17.75 -20.09
N ARG A 30 5.89 -17.18 -19.14
CA ARG A 30 4.75 -17.81 -18.46
C ARG A 30 5.08 -19.08 -17.68
N THR A 31 6.34 -19.27 -17.30
CA THR A 31 6.77 -20.42 -16.50
C THR A 31 6.49 -20.22 -15.01
N GLU A 32 6.46 -18.96 -14.55
CA GLU A 32 6.20 -18.61 -13.17
C GLU A 32 5.08 -17.57 -13.06
N PHE A 33 4.29 -17.67 -12.00
CA PHE A 33 3.28 -16.66 -11.67
C PHE A 33 3.16 -16.47 -10.17
N ALA A 34 2.69 -15.29 -9.77
CA ALA A 34 2.36 -14.97 -8.39
C ALA A 34 0.96 -14.36 -8.31
N LEU A 35 0.20 -14.77 -7.30
CA LEU A 35 -1.10 -14.21 -6.97
C LEU A 35 -1.06 -13.67 -5.55
N VAL A 36 -1.29 -12.37 -5.41
CA VAL A 36 -1.27 -11.67 -4.13
C VAL A 36 -2.56 -10.91 -3.93
N GLU A 37 -3.21 -11.14 -2.80
CA GLU A 37 -4.33 -10.36 -2.33
C GLU A 37 -3.85 -9.25 -1.41
N VAL A 38 -4.29 -8.03 -1.68
CA VAL A 38 -4.05 -6.85 -0.86
C VAL A 38 -5.39 -6.34 -0.37
N GLN A 39 -5.54 -6.17 0.93
CA GLN A 39 -6.74 -5.60 1.54
C GLN A 39 -6.35 -4.39 2.40
N GLY A 40 -7.22 -3.39 2.49
CA GLY A 40 -6.99 -2.30 3.42
C GLY A 40 -8.24 -1.55 3.84
N ALA A 41 -8.14 -0.90 5.01
CA ALA A 41 -9.20 -0.11 5.63
C ALA A 41 -9.12 1.36 5.23
N GLY A 42 -10.28 1.99 5.12
CA GLY A 42 -10.46 3.34 4.61
C GLY A 42 -10.77 3.37 3.12
N ASP A 43 -11.44 4.44 2.71
CA ASP A 43 -11.72 4.70 1.30
C ASP A 43 -10.41 4.69 0.47
N PRO A 44 -10.36 3.92 -0.65
CA PRO A 44 -9.15 3.77 -1.44
C PRO A 44 -8.66 5.09 -2.05
N GLY A 45 -9.59 5.95 -2.46
CA GLY A 45 -9.28 7.19 -3.19
C GLY A 45 -8.74 8.31 -2.31
N TYR A 46 -8.93 8.24 -0.99
CA TYR A 46 -8.50 9.29 -0.08
C TYR A 46 -7.83 8.78 1.19
N LEU A 47 -8.59 8.22 2.14
CA LEU A 47 -8.06 7.91 3.47
C LEU A 47 -6.94 6.86 3.41
N ALA A 48 -7.17 5.76 2.69
CA ALA A 48 -6.17 4.71 2.56
C ALA A 48 -4.91 5.23 1.86
N THR A 49 -5.05 5.94 0.74
CA THR A 49 -3.91 6.52 0.02
C THR A 49 -3.12 7.53 0.87
N SER A 50 -3.81 8.36 1.65
CA SER A 50 -3.16 9.31 2.57
C SER A 50 -2.36 8.60 3.66
N LYS A 51 -2.89 7.51 4.21
CA LYS A 51 -2.17 6.66 5.17
C LYS A 51 -0.97 5.97 4.53
N MET A 52 -1.09 5.43 3.31
CA MET A 52 0.04 4.85 2.58
C MET A 52 1.18 5.86 2.40
N LEU A 53 0.84 7.09 1.99
CA LEU A 53 1.83 8.17 1.82
C LEU A 53 2.47 8.57 3.16
N SER A 54 1.68 8.60 4.24
CA SER A 54 2.20 8.87 5.58
C SER A 54 3.21 7.80 6.01
N GLU A 55 2.90 6.52 5.81
CA GLU A 55 3.83 5.42 6.12
C GLU A 55 5.09 5.43 5.25
N VAL A 56 5.00 5.91 4.00
CA VAL A 56 6.19 6.16 3.16
C VAL A 56 7.11 7.20 3.81
N GLY A 57 6.55 8.32 4.27
CA GLY A 57 7.32 9.36 4.97
C GLY A 57 7.93 8.86 6.27
N LEU A 58 7.17 8.11 7.06
CA LEU A 58 7.65 7.52 8.31
C LEU A 58 8.74 6.47 8.07
N CYS A 59 8.62 5.65 7.01
CA CYS A 59 9.64 4.69 6.60
C CYS A 59 10.96 5.38 6.27
N LEU A 60 10.91 6.46 5.48
CA LEU A 60 12.09 7.24 5.12
C LEU A 60 12.75 7.89 6.33
N LEU A 61 11.97 8.41 7.27
CA LEU A 61 12.49 9.12 8.44
C LEU A 61 13.08 8.17 9.49
N PHE A 62 12.34 7.11 9.83
CA PHE A 62 12.65 6.29 11.00
C PHE A 62 13.34 4.96 10.68
N ASP A 63 13.23 4.46 9.46
CA ASP A 63 13.77 3.15 9.08
C ASP A 63 14.95 3.23 8.09
N HIS A 64 15.56 4.42 7.91
CA HIS A 64 16.59 4.68 6.88
C HIS A 64 17.76 3.69 6.87
N GLU A 65 18.21 3.21 8.04
CA GLU A 65 19.29 2.21 8.14
C GLU A 65 18.89 0.84 7.56
N ALA A 66 17.60 0.51 7.54
CA ALA A 66 17.08 -0.72 6.96
C ALA A 66 16.73 -0.58 5.46
N LEU A 67 16.91 0.61 4.88
CA LEU A 67 16.57 0.86 3.48
C LEU A 67 17.75 0.52 2.55
N PRO A 68 17.48 0.01 1.33
CA PRO A 68 18.50 -0.15 0.31
C PRO A 68 19.21 1.18 0.02
N ARG A 69 20.55 1.15 -0.11
CA ARG A 69 21.34 2.30 -0.56
C ARG A 69 21.17 2.52 -2.07
N ARG A 70 20.03 3.10 -2.46
CA ARG A 70 19.66 3.43 -3.84
C ARG A 70 19.22 4.90 -3.93
N ALA A 71 19.43 5.52 -5.09
CA ALA A 71 19.07 6.92 -5.33
C ALA A 71 18.42 7.08 -6.72
N GLY A 72 17.74 8.22 -6.92
CA GLY A 72 17.04 8.56 -8.16
C GLY A 72 15.52 8.53 -8.01
N VAL A 73 14.82 8.44 -9.15
CA VAL A 73 13.35 8.29 -9.17
C VAL A 73 13.02 6.82 -9.05
N LEU A 74 12.67 6.39 -7.85
CA LEU A 74 12.46 4.99 -7.51
C LEU A 74 10.99 4.70 -7.19
N THR A 75 10.55 3.50 -7.52
CA THR A 75 9.25 3.01 -7.05
C THR A 75 9.33 2.65 -5.56
N PRO A 76 8.21 2.68 -4.81
CA PRO A 76 8.19 2.28 -3.41
C PRO A 76 8.74 0.86 -3.18
N ALA A 77 8.48 -0.07 -4.10
CA ALA A 77 9.01 -1.43 -4.01
C ALA A 77 10.54 -1.47 -4.08
N THR A 78 11.15 -0.65 -4.94
CA THR A 78 12.61 -0.58 -5.10
C THR A 78 13.29 0.23 -4.00
N ALA A 79 12.67 1.31 -3.55
CA ALA A 79 13.23 2.21 -2.54
C ALA A 79 13.04 1.72 -1.10
N LEU A 80 11.88 1.13 -0.80
CA LEU A 80 11.44 0.86 0.57
C LEU A 80 11.08 -0.62 0.81
N GLY A 81 10.56 -1.29 -0.21
CA GLY A 81 10.41 -2.73 -0.28
C GLY A 81 9.78 -3.37 0.97
N PRO A 82 10.39 -4.43 1.54
CA PRO A 82 9.85 -5.12 2.71
C PRO A 82 9.65 -4.24 3.95
N THR A 83 10.46 -3.18 4.11
CA THR A 83 10.38 -2.27 5.26
C THR A 83 9.07 -1.48 5.22
N LEU A 84 8.71 -0.89 4.07
CA LEU A 84 7.41 -0.23 3.91
C LEU A 84 6.25 -1.23 4.06
N ARG A 85 6.37 -2.44 3.47
CA ARG A 85 5.34 -3.46 3.59
C ARG A 85 5.05 -3.81 5.06
N ARG A 86 6.08 -3.94 5.90
CA ARG A 86 5.95 -4.18 7.34
C ARG A 86 5.20 -3.03 8.00
N ARG A 87 5.61 -1.78 7.77
CA ARG A 87 4.95 -0.59 8.35
C ARG A 87 3.47 -0.52 8.01
N LEU A 88 3.12 -0.72 6.73
CA LEU A 88 1.73 -0.73 6.27
C LEU A 88 0.91 -1.84 6.98
N ALA A 89 1.53 -2.99 7.22
CA ALA A 89 0.90 -4.11 7.93
C ALA A 89 0.76 -3.89 9.43
N GLU A 90 1.65 -3.15 10.07
CA GLU A 90 1.63 -2.89 11.52
C GLU A 90 0.85 -1.63 11.89
N ALA A 91 0.64 -0.71 10.94
CA ALA A 91 -0.11 0.52 11.14
C ALA A 91 -1.50 0.24 11.73
N GLU A 92 -1.88 1.10 12.69
CA GLU A 92 -3.13 0.97 13.46
C GLU A 92 -3.26 -0.39 14.17
N GLY A 93 -2.13 -0.93 14.64
CA GLY A 93 -2.09 -2.19 15.38
C GLY A 93 -2.49 -3.40 14.53
N GLY A 94 -2.15 -3.39 13.24
CA GLY A 94 -2.50 -4.47 12.32
C GLY A 94 -3.76 -4.24 11.49
N ASN A 95 -4.49 -3.15 11.73
CA ASN A 95 -5.83 -2.96 11.17
C ASN A 95 -5.86 -2.15 9.87
N PHE A 96 -4.70 -1.67 9.39
CA PHE A 96 -4.68 -0.85 8.18
C PHE A 96 -4.63 -1.66 6.88
N MET A 97 -3.55 -2.38 6.60
CA MET A 97 -3.33 -2.98 5.27
C MET A 97 -2.67 -4.35 5.36
N GLN A 98 -3.26 -5.36 4.70
CA GLN A 98 -2.80 -6.74 4.77
C GLN A 98 -2.42 -7.26 3.38
N PHE A 99 -1.34 -8.06 3.34
CA PHE A 99 -0.79 -8.64 2.12
C PHE A 99 -0.76 -10.16 2.25
N ARG A 100 -1.56 -10.85 1.44
CA ARG A 100 -1.67 -12.31 1.46
C ARG A 100 -1.17 -12.88 0.14
N VAL A 101 -0.05 -13.60 0.19
CA VAL A 101 0.43 -14.40 -0.95
C VAL A 101 -0.44 -15.64 -1.05
N MET A 102 -1.14 -15.78 -2.17
CA MET A 102 -2.02 -16.92 -2.46
C MET A 102 -1.29 -17.97 -3.29
N HIS A 103 -0.37 -17.53 -4.15
CA HIS A 103 0.53 -18.37 -4.94
C HIS A 103 1.81 -17.58 -5.23
N ALA A 104 2.97 -18.23 -5.14
CA ALA A 104 4.27 -17.68 -5.50
C ALA A 104 5.26 -18.83 -5.74
#